data_AF-A0A7C3X5M4-F1
#
_entry.id   AF-A0A7C3X5M4-F1
#
_cell.length_a   1.000
_cell.length_b   1.000
_cell.length_c   1.000
_cell.angle_alpha   90.00
_cell.angle_beta   90.00
_cell.angle_gamma   90.00
#
_symmetry.space_group_name_H-M   'P 1'
#
loop_
_entity.id
_entity.type
_entity.pdbx_description
1 polymer ?
#
loop_
_entity_poly.entity_id
_entity_poly.type
_entity_poly.pdbx_seq_one_letter_code
_entity_poly.pdbx_strand_id
1 'polypeptide(L)'
;MAAYSRLTVNVNSLVPGSEVSTRVHASLPVVAERAMYWGSRDGGHGALGVPAPSVSWYLAEGCTAFGFEEYVLIQNPNPDTAVVALEFRLRNGTGARRTLSVGPGSRSTVNVADVVPGDDVSVLVTSDAPVIAERAMYWSAGSRARAGGHASAGSLTAAGTWYLAEGSTAHGFEEFVLLYNASGDLAHALLTFMRTDGTTRDYPVTVPAGARFTVSANEVDPGRDASVRVTSDRPLVVERAMYWSGREGGTAAVGVLQP
;
A
#
# COMPACT_ATOMS: atom_id res chain seq x y z
N MET A 1 -3.45 -29.61 2.73
CA MET A 1 -4.71 -28.91 3.09
C MET A 1 -5.84 -29.59 2.33
N ALA A 2 -6.97 -29.91 2.98
CA ALA A 2 -8.13 -30.43 2.25
C ALA A 2 -8.77 -29.32 1.39
N ALA A 3 -9.48 -29.67 0.32
CA ALA A 3 -10.22 -28.68 -0.46
C ALA A 3 -11.18 -27.89 0.44
N TYR A 4 -11.36 -26.59 0.17
CA TYR A 4 -12.24 -25.69 0.92
C TYR A 4 -11.93 -25.56 2.42
N SER A 5 -10.68 -25.77 2.82
CA SER A 5 -10.24 -25.59 4.22
C SER A 5 -9.26 -24.42 4.37
N ARG A 6 -9.07 -23.99 5.62
CA ARG A 6 -8.13 -22.93 6.01
C ARG A 6 -7.09 -23.52 6.95
N LEU A 7 -5.84 -23.06 6.80
CA LEU A 7 -4.73 -23.36 7.68
C LEU A 7 -4.15 -22.04 8.17
N THR A 8 -3.96 -21.92 9.48
CA THR A 8 -3.21 -20.81 10.08
C THR A 8 -1.88 -21.35 10.56
N VAL A 9 -0.79 -20.74 10.09
CA VAL A 9 0.56 -21.03 10.55
C VAL A 9 1.01 -19.92 11.49
N ASN A 10 1.33 -20.27 12.73
CA ASN A 10 1.91 -19.32 13.67
C ASN A 10 3.41 -19.14 13.38
N VAL A 11 3.75 -18.08 12.64
CA VAL A 11 5.13 -17.78 12.24
C VAL A 11 6.05 -17.62 13.45
N ASN A 12 5.57 -17.01 14.55
CA ASN A 12 6.37 -16.81 15.76
C ASN A 12 6.80 -18.12 16.43
N SER A 13 6.05 -19.21 16.25
CA SER A 13 6.46 -20.54 16.77
C SER A 13 7.52 -21.23 15.90
N LEU A 14 7.71 -20.79 14.66
CA LEU A 14 8.66 -21.38 13.72
C LEU A 14 9.97 -20.60 13.68
N VAL A 15 9.90 -19.27 13.72
CA VAL A 15 11.01 -18.34 13.52
C VAL A 15 10.92 -17.18 14.51
N PRO A 16 11.16 -17.42 15.81
CA PRO A 16 10.96 -16.44 16.85
C PRO A 16 11.91 -15.23 16.70
N GLY A 17 11.41 -14.03 17.00
CA GLY A 17 12.21 -12.81 17.10
C GLY A 17 12.91 -12.37 15.81
N SER A 18 12.39 -12.78 14.64
CA SER A 18 13.05 -12.57 13.35
C SER A 18 12.14 -11.81 12.38
N GLU A 19 12.74 -10.95 11.55
CA GLU A 19 12.09 -10.44 10.35
C GLU A 19 12.13 -11.51 9.26
N VAL A 20 10.97 -11.87 8.71
CA VAL A 20 10.89 -12.95 7.70
C VAL A 20 10.09 -12.53 6.48
N SER A 21 10.39 -13.20 5.36
CA SER A 21 9.52 -13.24 4.19
C SER A 21 9.09 -14.69 4.00
N THR A 22 7.94 -14.92 3.37
CA THR A 22 7.39 -16.26 3.18
C THR A 22 7.16 -16.52 1.70
N ARG A 23 7.62 -17.67 1.21
CA ARG A 23 7.22 -18.22 -0.10
C ARG A 23 6.35 -19.43 0.17
N VAL A 24 5.10 -19.40 -0.29
CA VAL A 24 4.19 -20.53 -0.20
C VAL A 24 4.23 -21.30 -1.52
N HIS A 25 4.47 -22.61 -1.44
CA HIS A 25 4.36 -23.53 -2.56
C HIS A 25 3.26 -24.54 -2.27
N ALA A 26 2.35 -24.74 -3.23
CA ALA A 26 1.25 -25.68 -3.13
C ALA A 26 1.09 -26.43 -4.46
N SER A 27 0.67 -27.69 -4.38
CA SER A 27 0.37 -28.51 -5.57
C SER A 27 -0.94 -28.14 -6.25
N LEU A 28 -1.77 -27.32 -5.61
CA LEU A 28 -3.04 -26.81 -6.11
C LEU A 28 -3.11 -25.30 -5.84
N PRO A 29 -3.95 -24.54 -6.57
CA PRO A 29 -4.16 -23.12 -6.30
C PRO A 29 -4.58 -22.87 -4.86
N VAL A 30 -3.93 -21.91 -4.21
CA VAL A 30 -4.25 -21.43 -2.87
C VAL A 30 -4.24 -19.91 -2.87
N VAL A 31 -5.08 -19.31 -2.03
CA VAL A 31 -4.96 -17.91 -1.65
C VAL A 31 -4.21 -17.87 -0.33
N ALA A 32 -3.18 -17.03 -0.25
CA ALA A 32 -2.41 -16.82 0.96
C ALA A 32 -2.55 -15.36 1.40
N GLU A 33 -2.56 -15.15 2.71
CA GLU A 33 -2.47 -13.83 3.33
C GLU A 33 -1.48 -13.92 4.49
N ARG A 34 -0.86 -12.79 4.82
CA ARG A 34 -0.06 -12.62 6.02
C ARG A 34 -0.82 -11.69 6.95
N ALA A 35 -1.04 -12.10 8.20
CA ALA A 35 -1.53 -11.23 9.26
C ALA A 35 -0.46 -11.12 10.36
N MET A 36 -0.28 -9.91 10.89
CA MET A 36 0.59 -9.61 12.02
C MET A 36 -0.22 -8.91 13.11
N TYR A 37 0.06 -9.25 14.36
CA TYR A 37 -0.58 -8.68 15.53
C TYR A 37 0.48 -8.33 16.58
N TRP A 38 0.27 -7.26 17.32
CA TRP A 38 1.17 -6.82 18.40
C TRP A 38 0.37 -6.28 19.58
N GLY A 39 1.06 -5.97 20.68
CA GLY A 39 0.45 -5.39 21.88
C GLY A 39 -0.74 -6.20 22.39
N SER A 40 -0.55 -7.50 22.67
CA SER A 40 -1.66 -8.39 23.07
C SER A 40 -2.83 -8.48 22.09
N ARG A 41 -2.58 -8.20 20.80
CA ARG A 41 -3.56 -8.10 19.69
C ARG A 41 -4.42 -6.84 19.72
N ASP A 42 -3.99 -5.80 20.42
CA ASP A 42 -4.60 -4.46 20.38
C ASP A 42 -4.27 -3.71 19.09
N GLY A 43 -3.26 -4.18 18.34
CA GLY A 43 -2.93 -3.71 17.01
C GLY A 43 -2.64 -4.87 16.06
N GLY A 44 -2.86 -4.64 14.78
CA GLY A 44 -2.60 -5.62 13.75
C GLY A 44 -2.72 -5.05 12.35
N HIS A 45 -2.17 -5.76 11.38
CA HIS A 45 -2.41 -5.55 9.97
C HIS A 45 -2.27 -6.85 9.19
N GLY A 46 -2.70 -6.86 7.94
CA GLY A 46 -2.44 -7.96 7.04
C GLY A 46 -2.36 -7.52 5.60
N ALA A 47 -1.82 -8.39 4.75
CA ALA A 47 -1.72 -8.19 3.32
C ALA A 47 -1.95 -9.52 2.60
N LEU A 48 -2.54 -9.45 1.41
CA LEU A 48 -2.64 -10.59 0.51
C LEU A 48 -1.26 -10.96 -0.03
N GLY A 49 -1.00 -12.26 -0.15
CA GLY A 49 0.16 -12.76 -0.88
C GLY A 49 -0.01 -12.51 -2.38
N VAL A 50 1.12 -12.27 -3.05
CA VAL A 50 1.17 -12.13 -4.51
C VAL A 50 1.51 -13.47 -5.17
N PRO A 51 0.90 -13.81 -6.32
CA PRO A 51 1.12 -15.12 -6.95
C PRO A 51 2.45 -15.22 -7.69
N ALA A 52 3.10 -14.10 -8.02
CA ALA A 52 4.36 -14.07 -8.75
C ALA A 52 5.21 -12.83 -8.40
N PRO A 53 6.55 -12.94 -8.47
CA PRO A 53 7.45 -11.79 -8.40
C PRO A 53 7.40 -10.95 -9.68
N SER A 54 7.86 -9.70 -9.59
CA SER A 54 7.92 -8.74 -10.71
C SER A 54 9.19 -7.87 -10.61
N VAL A 55 9.62 -7.33 -11.75
CA VAL A 55 10.72 -6.37 -11.84
C VAL A 55 10.28 -4.92 -11.57
N SER A 56 8.97 -4.67 -11.43
CA SER A 56 8.40 -3.37 -11.12
C SER A 56 7.22 -3.48 -10.16
N TRP A 57 7.19 -2.61 -9.15
CA TRP A 57 6.11 -2.49 -8.16
C TRP A 57 5.85 -1.03 -7.83
N TYR A 58 4.58 -0.67 -7.70
CA TYR A 58 4.15 0.69 -7.38
C TYR A 58 3.44 0.74 -6.02
N LEU A 59 3.83 1.70 -5.18
CA LEU A 59 3.24 1.99 -3.89
C LEU A 59 2.78 3.46 -3.92
N ALA A 60 1.47 3.71 -3.99
CA ALA A 60 0.90 5.05 -4.08
C ALA A 60 0.71 5.72 -2.71
N GLU A 61 0.44 4.92 -1.69
CA GLU A 61 0.36 5.34 -0.28
C GLU A 61 1.73 5.29 0.40
N GLY A 62 1.90 6.15 1.40
CA GLY A 62 3.14 6.32 2.15
C GLY A 62 3.21 7.67 2.86
N CYS A 63 3.75 7.68 4.07
CA CYS A 63 3.92 8.87 4.91
C CYS A 63 4.98 8.59 5.98
N THR A 64 5.92 9.51 6.14
CA THR A 64 6.91 9.53 7.23
C THR A 64 6.71 10.72 8.17
N ALA A 65 5.60 11.43 8.02
CA ALA A 65 5.18 12.53 8.87
C ALA A 65 4.14 12.08 9.91
N PHE A 66 3.73 13.00 10.79
CA PHE A 66 2.57 12.83 11.70
C PHE A 66 2.62 11.57 12.59
N GLY A 67 3.82 11.06 12.90
CA GLY A 67 4.00 9.86 13.70
C GLY A 67 3.89 8.53 12.93
N PHE A 68 3.79 8.58 11.60
CA PHE A 68 3.86 7.39 10.76
C PHE A 68 5.30 6.90 10.59
N GLU A 69 5.48 5.60 10.74
CA GLU A 69 6.66 4.83 10.34
C GLU A 69 6.30 4.07 9.06
N GLU A 70 7.03 4.32 7.97
CA GLU A 70 6.85 3.60 6.72
C GLU A 70 8.07 2.73 6.39
N TYR A 71 7.79 1.51 5.97
CA TYR A 71 8.79 0.55 5.53
C TYR A 71 8.45 -0.02 4.16
N VAL A 72 9.43 -0.04 3.25
CA VAL A 72 9.37 -0.84 2.02
C VAL A 72 10.08 -2.16 2.27
N LEU A 73 9.36 -3.25 2.10
CA LEU A 73 9.78 -4.62 2.34
C LEU A 73 10.04 -5.29 0.99
N ILE A 74 11.25 -5.77 0.76
CA ILE A 74 11.64 -6.43 -0.49
C ILE A 74 12.02 -7.87 -0.21
N GLN A 75 11.39 -8.82 -0.91
CA GLN A 75 11.78 -10.23 -0.93
C GLN A 75 12.43 -10.57 -2.26
N ASN A 76 13.61 -11.19 -2.21
CA ASN A 76 14.26 -11.80 -3.36
C ASN A 76 14.10 -13.34 -3.30
N PRO A 77 13.17 -13.92 -4.09
CA PRO A 77 12.97 -15.37 -4.12
C PRO A 77 13.99 -16.11 -5.01
N ASN A 78 14.90 -15.40 -5.68
CA ASN A 78 15.81 -15.95 -6.68
C ASN A 78 17.06 -16.58 -6.05
N PRO A 79 17.76 -17.48 -6.77
CA PRO A 79 19.03 -18.05 -6.33
C PRO A 79 20.22 -17.09 -6.44
N ASP A 80 20.04 -15.94 -7.10
CA ASP A 80 21.05 -14.91 -7.30
C ASP A 80 20.64 -13.60 -6.60
N THR A 81 21.61 -12.72 -6.34
CA THR A 81 21.38 -11.38 -5.79
C THR A 81 20.60 -10.53 -6.79
N ALA A 82 19.59 -9.81 -6.30
CA ALA A 82 18.85 -8.80 -7.05
C ALA A 82 19.33 -7.39 -6.67
N VAL A 83 19.60 -6.54 -7.65
CA VAL A 83 19.80 -5.10 -7.46
C VAL A 83 18.46 -4.41 -7.61
N VAL A 84 18.06 -3.66 -6.59
CA VAL A 84 16.74 -3.03 -6.47
C VAL A 84 16.93 -1.53 -6.32
N ALA A 85 16.17 -0.75 -7.08
CA ALA A 85 16.11 0.70 -6.99
C ALA A 85 14.73 1.14 -6.52
N LEU A 86 14.69 1.97 -5.48
CA LEU A 86 13.50 2.63 -4.97
C LEU A 86 13.56 4.10 -5.39
N GLU A 87 12.57 4.53 -6.16
CA GLU A 87 12.34 5.93 -6.51
C GLU A 87 11.19 6.48 -5.66
N PHE A 88 11.52 7.38 -4.75
CA PHE A 88 10.58 8.04 -3.86
C PHE A 88 10.08 9.32 -4.54
N ARG A 89 8.76 9.53 -4.57
CA ARG A 89 8.11 10.67 -5.23
C ARG A 89 7.21 11.43 -4.28
N LEU A 90 7.39 12.73 -4.26
CA LEU A 90 6.66 13.67 -3.40
C LEU A 90 5.60 14.42 -4.20
N ARG A 91 4.74 15.16 -3.48
CA ARG A 91 3.62 15.88 -4.09
C ARG A 91 4.05 16.98 -5.06
N ASN A 92 5.19 17.62 -4.80
CA ASN A 92 5.75 18.68 -5.64
C ASN A 92 6.52 18.15 -6.87
N GLY A 93 6.53 16.82 -7.09
CA GLY A 93 7.27 16.16 -8.17
C GLY A 93 8.76 15.95 -7.90
N THR A 94 9.29 16.44 -6.77
CA THR A 94 10.65 16.09 -6.32
C THR A 94 10.66 14.68 -5.72
N GLY A 95 11.86 14.21 -5.39
CA GLY A 95 12.02 12.85 -4.91
C GLY A 95 13.45 12.53 -4.54
N ALA A 96 13.65 11.28 -4.14
CA ALA A 96 14.94 10.71 -3.83
C ALA A 96 15.04 9.31 -4.45
N ARG A 97 16.26 8.78 -4.49
CA ARG A 97 16.51 7.42 -4.96
C ARG A 97 17.39 6.67 -3.97
N ARG A 98 17.06 5.41 -3.70
CA ARG A 98 17.90 4.47 -2.95
C ARG A 98 18.07 3.20 -3.75
N THR A 99 19.30 2.73 -3.87
CA THR A 99 19.61 1.42 -4.47
C THR A 99 20.12 0.49 -3.37
N LEU A 100 19.72 -0.78 -3.42
CA LEU A 100 20.21 -1.82 -2.53
C LEU A 100 20.36 -3.15 -3.26
N SER A 101 21.22 -4.02 -2.73
CA SER A 101 21.33 -5.41 -3.16
C SER A 101 20.58 -6.29 -2.16
N VAL A 102 19.75 -7.19 -2.66
CA VAL A 102 19.03 -8.18 -1.86
C VAL A 102 19.58 -9.55 -2.22
N GLY A 103 20.25 -10.20 -1.26
CA GLY A 103 20.90 -11.49 -1.48
C GLY A 103 19.93 -12.61 -1.89
N PRO A 104 20.45 -13.76 -2.32
CA PRO A 104 19.63 -14.86 -2.80
C PRO A 104 18.75 -15.45 -1.69
N GLY A 105 17.50 -15.79 -2.02
CA GLY A 105 16.54 -16.39 -1.07
C GLY A 105 16.32 -15.58 0.21
N SER A 106 16.47 -14.25 0.16
CA SER A 106 16.50 -13.38 1.33
C SER A 106 15.56 -12.19 1.20
N ARG A 107 15.57 -11.32 2.21
CA ARG A 107 14.77 -10.09 2.21
C ARG A 107 15.55 -8.91 2.76
N SER A 108 15.09 -7.71 2.43
CA SER A 108 15.58 -6.44 2.98
C SER A 108 14.42 -5.52 3.35
N THR A 109 14.59 -4.74 4.41
CA THR A 109 13.70 -3.64 4.81
C THR A 109 14.38 -2.31 4.52
N VAL A 110 13.64 -1.36 3.96
CA VAL A 110 14.03 0.05 3.89
C VAL A 110 13.10 0.84 4.80
N ASN A 111 13.65 1.45 5.86
CA ASN A 111 12.97 2.52 6.58
C ASN A 111 12.93 3.76 5.69
N VAL A 112 11.74 4.23 5.34
CA VAL A 112 11.56 5.31 4.37
C VAL A 112 12.00 6.66 4.94
N ALA A 113 11.89 6.85 6.26
CA ALA A 113 12.31 8.08 6.93
C ALA A 113 13.83 8.33 6.83
N ASP A 114 14.65 7.30 6.58
CA ASP A 114 16.09 7.46 6.34
C ASP A 114 16.37 8.17 5.00
N VAL A 115 15.39 8.24 4.09
CA VAL A 115 15.53 8.78 2.73
C VAL A 115 14.63 10.00 2.53
N VAL A 116 13.38 9.92 2.98
CA VAL A 116 12.38 10.98 2.90
C VAL A 116 11.82 11.20 4.31
N PRO A 117 12.40 12.10 5.12
CA PRO A 117 11.90 12.37 6.47
C PRO A 117 10.76 13.40 6.45
N GLY A 118 9.65 13.08 7.12
CA GLY A 118 8.59 14.04 7.43
C GLY A 118 7.73 14.48 6.25
N ASP A 119 7.48 13.60 5.27
CA ASP A 119 6.64 13.92 4.10
C ASP A 119 5.73 12.73 3.72
N ASP A 120 4.72 13.01 2.90
CA ASP A 120 3.97 11.97 2.19
C ASP A 120 4.77 11.51 0.97
N VAL A 121 4.75 10.20 0.69
CA VAL A 121 5.64 9.61 -0.32
C VAL A 121 4.98 8.45 -1.05
N SER A 122 5.24 8.37 -2.35
CA SER A 122 4.95 7.19 -3.17
C SER A 122 6.27 6.58 -3.62
N VAL A 123 6.30 5.27 -3.86
CA VAL A 123 7.52 4.55 -4.23
C VAL A 123 7.31 3.72 -5.48
N LEU A 124 8.17 3.94 -6.47
CA LEU A 124 8.39 2.99 -7.56
C LEU A 124 9.58 2.11 -7.21
N VAL A 125 9.36 0.81 -7.09
CA VAL A 125 10.41 -0.19 -6.89
C VAL A 125 10.70 -0.87 -8.23
N THR A 126 11.93 -0.78 -8.70
CA THR A 126 12.41 -1.50 -9.89
C THR A 126 13.56 -2.42 -9.54
N SER A 127 13.73 -3.52 -10.27
CA SER A 127 14.82 -4.46 -10.05
C SER A 127 15.32 -5.10 -11.34
N ASP A 128 16.59 -5.50 -11.35
CA ASP A 128 17.21 -6.28 -12.43
C ASP A 128 16.77 -7.76 -12.45
N ALA A 129 16.13 -8.24 -11.37
CA ALA A 129 15.54 -9.57 -11.27
C ALA A 129 14.13 -9.50 -10.64
N PRO A 130 13.24 -10.47 -10.90
CA PRO A 130 11.90 -10.44 -10.30
C PRO A 130 11.94 -10.54 -8.78
N VAL A 131 11.43 -9.53 -8.08
CA VAL A 131 11.31 -9.47 -6.61
C VAL A 131 9.85 -9.30 -6.19
N ILE A 132 9.57 -9.32 -4.90
CA ILE A 132 8.28 -8.91 -4.32
C ILE A 132 8.50 -7.67 -3.48
N ALA A 133 7.63 -6.67 -3.64
CA ALA A 133 7.63 -5.47 -2.82
C ALA A 133 6.28 -5.29 -2.09
N GLU A 134 6.36 -4.98 -0.81
CA GLU A 134 5.24 -4.68 0.08
C GLU A 134 5.55 -3.42 0.88
N ARG A 135 4.55 -2.62 1.20
CA ARG A 135 4.66 -1.54 2.20
C ARG A 135 4.06 -2.01 3.51
N ALA A 136 4.72 -1.68 4.62
CA ALA A 136 4.11 -1.71 5.94
C ALA A 136 4.22 -0.33 6.59
N MET A 137 3.12 0.12 7.18
CA MET A 137 3.07 1.36 7.95
C MET A 137 2.58 1.09 9.36
N TYR A 138 3.12 1.84 10.31
CA TYR A 138 2.72 1.84 11.72
C TYR A 138 2.64 3.28 12.20
N TRP A 139 1.89 3.53 13.26
CA TRP A 139 1.82 4.88 13.84
C TRP A 139 1.45 4.83 15.31
N SER A 140 1.81 5.90 16.01
CA SER A 140 1.41 6.09 17.40
C SER A 140 0.02 6.73 17.51
N ALA A 141 -0.69 6.42 18.59
CA ALA A 141 -1.88 7.14 19.01
C ALA A 141 -2.01 7.07 20.53
N GLY A 142 -2.34 8.20 21.16
CA GLY A 142 -2.33 8.33 22.62
C GLY A 142 -0.97 7.94 23.21
N SER A 143 -0.98 7.02 24.18
CA SER A 143 0.24 6.50 24.83
C SER A 143 0.87 5.29 24.12
N ARG A 144 0.24 4.77 23.05
CA ARG A 144 0.70 3.55 22.36
C ARG A 144 1.65 3.93 21.22
N ALA A 145 2.89 3.45 21.28
CA ALA A 145 3.91 3.72 20.27
C ALA A 145 3.56 3.17 18.87
N ARG A 146 2.87 2.03 18.82
CA ARG A 146 2.26 1.48 17.60
C ARG A 146 0.80 1.15 17.90
N ALA A 147 -0.06 2.16 17.81
CA ALA A 147 -1.48 2.00 18.06
C ALA A 147 -2.16 1.23 16.93
N GLY A 148 -1.82 1.57 15.69
CA GLY A 148 -2.31 0.93 14.48
C GLY A 148 -1.20 0.68 13.48
N GLY A 149 -1.56 -0.05 12.42
CA GLY A 149 -0.70 -0.31 11.28
C GLY A 149 -1.53 -0.79 10.11
N HIS A 150 -1.00 -0.67 8.90
CA HIS A 150 -1.55 -1.30 7.71
C HIS A 150 -0.41 -1.79 6.82
N ALA A 151 -0.71 -2.70 5.91
CA ALA A 151 0.24 -3.18 4.91
C ALA A 151 -0.47 -3.48 3.60
N SER A 152 0.23 -3.31 2.50
CA SER A 152 -0.26 -3.71 1.18
C SER A 152 0.90 -4.13 0.30
N ALA A 153 0.69 -5.18 -0.50
CA ALA A 153 1.55 -5.45 -1.64
C ALA A 153 1.48 -4.27 -2.62
N GLY A 154 2.58 -4.03 -3.33
CA GLY A 154 2.57 -3.03 -4.40
C GLY A 154 1.67 -3.45 -5.56
N SER A 155 1.20 -2.48 -6.32
CA SER A 155 0.59 -2.75 -7.62
C SER A 155 1.66 -3.18 -8.63
N LEU A 156 1.30 -4.11 -9.52
CA LEU A 156 2.13 -4.50 -10.66
C LEU A 156 1.96 -3.57 -11.87
N THR A 157 0.95 -2.71 -11.85
CA THR A 157 0.60 -1.88 -13.01
C THR A 157 0.02 -0.54 -12.61
N ALA A 158 0.14 0.42 -13.53
CA ALA A 158 -0.65 1.65 -13.56
C ALA A 158 -1.79 1.47 -14.58
N ALA A 159 -2.95 2.06 -14.30
CA ALA A 159 -4.12 1.94 -15.17
C ALA A 159 -4.90 3.27 -15.25
N GLY A 160 -5.67 3.42 -16.32
CA GLY A 160 -6.56 4.56 -16.52
C GLY A 160 -7.89 4.44 -15.78
N THR A 161 -8.21 3.30 -15.15
CA THR A 161 -9.42 3.13 -14.35
C THR A 161 -9.16 2.21 -13.16
N TRP A 162 -9.62 2.63 -11.98
CA TRP A 162 -9.50 1.92 -10.71
C TRP A 162 -10.81 1.96 -9.94
N TYR A 163 -11.06 0.91 -9.15
CA TYR A 163 -12.23 0.82 -8.27
C TYR A 163 -11.81 0.55 -6.83
N LEU A 164 -12.46 1.28 -5.92
CA LEU A 164 -12.31 1.15 -4.48
C LEU A 164 -13.71 0.91 -3.91
N ALA A 165 -14.05 -0.35 -3.62
CA ALA A 165 -15.43 -0.74 -3.30
C ALA A 165 -15.91 -0.33 -1.90
N GLU A 166 -14.97 -0.10 -0.98
CA GLU A 166 -15.23 0.30 0.41
C GLU A 166 -14.85 1.78 0.58
N GLY A 167 -15.56 2.49 1.46
CA GLY A 167 -15.25 3.87 1.81
C GLY A 167 -16.32 4.45 2.73
N SER A 168 -15.88 5.26 3.69
CA SER A 168 -16.73 6.02 4.59
C SER A 168 -15.99 7.26 5.10
N THR A 169 -16.68 8.39 5.04
CA THR A 169 -16.30 9.64 5.71
C THR A 169 -17.24 9.92 6.90
N ALA A 170 -18.12 8.97 7.21
CA ALA A 170 -19.02 8.97 8.35
C ALA A 170 -18.41 8.17 9.52
N HIS A 171 -19.15 8.05 10.62
CA HIS A 171 -18.82 7.15 11.74
C HIS A 171 -17.42 7.32 12.37
N GLY A 172 -16.77 8.46 12.17
CA GLY A 172 -15.43 8.72 12.68
C GLY A 172 -14.31 8.12 11.83
N PHE A 173 -14.57 7.71 10.59
CA PHE A 173 -13.56 7.34 9.61
C PHE A 173 -12.91 8.59 8.97
N GLU A 174 -11.59 8.54 8.82
CA GLU A 174 -10.76 9.42 7.99
C GLU A 174 -10.36 8.62 6.74
N GLU A 175 -10.91 8.93 5.57
CA GLU A 175 -10.62 8.25 4.31
C GLU A 175 -9.76 9.12 3.38
N PHE A 176 -8.77 8.48 2.77
CA PHE A 176 -7.85 9.08 1.81
C PHE A 176 -7.79 8.23 0.54
N VAL A 177 -7.91 8.89 -0.62
CA VAL A 177 -7.65 8.28 -1.93
C VAL A 177 -6.31 8.79 -2.45
N LEU A 178 -5.41 7.86 -2.78
CA LEU A 178 -4.01 8.14 -3.03
C LEU A 178 -3.69 7.80 -4.46
N LEU A 179 -3.15 8.78 -5.17
CA LEU A 179 -2.85 8.69 -6.59
C LEU A 179 -1.36 8.87 -6.80
N TYR A 180 -0.75 7.96 -7.55
CA TYR A 180 0.63 8.07 -7.98
C TYR A 180 0.73 8.07 -9.50
N ASN A 181 1.30 9.15 -10.04
CA ASN A 181 1.62 9.29 -11.46
C ASN A 181 3.10 8.97 -11.68
N ALA A 182 3.38 7.74 -12.13
CA ALA A 182 4.73 7.30 -12.46
C ALA A 182 5.18 7.71 -13.88
N SER A 183 4.33 8.43 -14.64
CA SER A 183 4.63 8.84 -16.01
C SER A 183 5.36 10.18 -16.08
N GLY A 184 5.93 10.48 -17.26
CA GLY A 184 6.59 11.76 -17.54
C GLY A 184 5.65 12.91 -17.92
N ASP A 185 4.34 12.66 -18.00
CA ASP A 185 3.32 13.66 -18.32
C ASP A 185 2.39 13.89 -17.12
N LEU A 186 1.78 15.06 -17.02
CA LEU A 186 0.71 15.29 -16.05
C LEU A 186 -0.54 14.47 -16.42
N ALA A 187 -1.29 14.04 -15.42
CA ALA A 187 -2.51 13.26 -15.57
C ALA A 187 -3.72 14.05 -15.07
N HIS A 188 -4.82 14.01 -15.80
CA HIS A 188 -6.13 14.49 -15.37
C HIS A 188 -7.00 13.29 -14.98
N ALA A 189 -7.37 13.23 -13.71
CA ALA A 189 -8.20 12.17 -13.16
C ALA A 189 -9.51 12.71 -12.60
N LEU A 190 -10.51 11.84 -12.55
CA LEU A 190 -11.83 12.07 -11.98
C LEU A 190 -12.10 11.00 -10.94
N LEU A 191 -12.32 11.39 -9.70
CA LEU A 191 -12.82 10.53 -8.65
C LEU A 191 -14.35 10.66 -8.63
N THR A 192 -15.07 9.58 -8.94
CA THR A 192 -16.52 9.48 -8.80
C THR A 192 -16.83 8.70 -7.52
N PHE A 193 -17.30 9.41 -6.49
CA PHE A 193 -17.84 8.84 -5.26
C PHE A 193 -19.27 8.35 -5.55
N MET A 194 -19.52 7.06 -5.38
CA MET A 194 -20.80 6.39 -5.63
C MET A 194 -21.43 6.02 -4.27
N ARG A 195 -22.48 6.74 -3.90
CA ARG A 195 -23.08 6.71 -2.55
C ARG A 195 -24.18 5.65 -2.44
N THR A 196 -24.52 5.32 -1.21
CA THR A 196 -25.57 4.34 -0.88
C THR A 196 -26.98 4.74 -1.32
N ASP A 197 -27.25 6.05 -1.46
CA ASP A 197 -28.52 6.59 -1.96
C ASP A 197 -28.63 6.61 -3.50
N GLY A 198 -27.63 6.08 -4.20
CA GLY A 198 -27.55 6.05 -5.66
C GLY A 198 -27.10 7.38 -6.29
N THR A 199 -26.88 8.43 -5.50
CA THR A 199 -26.28 9.68 -6.01
C THR A 199 -24.77 9.53 -6.13
N THR A 200 -24.17 10.37 -6.97
CA THR A 200 -22.72 10.44 -7.11
C THR A 200 -22.18 11.82 -6.80
N ARG A 201 -20.88 11.88 -6.50
CA ARG A 201 -20.11 13.12 -6.50
C ARG A 201 -18.84 12.94 -7.30
N ASP A 202 -18.62 13.85 -8.23
CA ASP A 202 -17.40 13.89 -9.01
C ASP A 202 -16.42 14.92 -8.44
N TYR A 203 -15.14 14.54 -8.39
CA TYR A 203 -14.05 15.40 -7.95
C TYR A 203 -12.86 15.28 -8.91
N PRO A 204 -12.63 16.27 -9.79
CA PRO A 204 -11.50 16.27 -10.71
C PRO A 204 -10.20 16.61 -9.98
N VAL A 205 -9.12 15.93 -10.36
CA VAL A 205 -7.76 16.19 -9.86
C VAL A 205 -6.75 16.18 -11.01
N THR A 206 -5.71 16.99 -10.87
CA THR A 206 -4.54 16.96 -11.77
C THR A 206 -3.34 16.47 -10.98
N VAL A 207 -2.72 15.38 -11.43
CA VAL A 207 -1.53 14.79 -10.80
C VAL A 207 -0.32 15.08 -11.69
N PRO A 208 0.64 15.91 -11.26
CA PRO A 208 1.84 16.21 -12.05
C PRO A 208 2.63 14.97 -12.44
N ALA A 209 3.48 15.10 -13.47
CA ALA A 209 4.41 14.06 -13.89
C ALA A 209 5.33 13.64 -12.73
N GLY A 210 5.52 12.33 -12.56
CA GLY A 210 6.41 11.78 -11.52
C GLY A 210 6.03 12.18 -10.10
N ALA A 211 4.77 12.52 -9.83
CA ALA A 211 4.32 13.03 -8.55
C ALA A 211 3.19 12.19 -7.94
N ARG A 212 2.96 12.41 -6.65
CA ARG A 212 1.83 11.85 -5.92
C ARG A 212 0.77 12.90 -5.59
N PHE A 213 -0.43 12.47 -5.28
CA PHE A 213 -1.50 13.32 -4.76
C PHE A 213 -2.39 12.53 -3.80
N THR A 214 -2.70 13.10 -2.62
CA THR A 214 -3.72 12.58 -1.69
C THR A 214 -4.98 13.42 -1.80
N VAL A 215 -6.13 12.77 -1.95
CA VAL A 215 -7.45 13.38 -1.76
C VAL A 215 -7.98 12.94 -0.40
N SER A 216 -8.28 13.90 0.47
CA SER A 216 -9.05 13.64 1.70
C SER A 216 -10.52 13.48 1.32
N ALA A 217 -11.05 12.27 1.40
CA ALA A 217 -12.46 12.00 1.12
C ALA A 217 -13.36 12.77 2.10
N ASN A 218 -12.94 12.93 3.37
CA ASN A 218 -13.69 13.69 4.37
C ASN A 218 -13.87 15.17 4.01
N GLU A 219 -12.95 15.76 3.25
CA GLU A 219 -13.09 17.13 2.77
C GLU A 219 -14.00 17.21 1.54
N VAL A 220 -13.87 16.23 0.63
CA VAL A 220 -14.56 16.30 -0.66
C VAL A 220 -15.93 15.64 -0.65
N ASP A 221 -16.22 14.62 0.17
CA ASP A 221 -17.55 14.01 0.29
C ASP A 221 -17.91 13.68 1.75
N PRO A 222 -18.11 14.68 2.62
CA PRO A 222 -18.23 14.49 4.07
C PRO A 222 -19.51 13.77 4.51
N GLY A 223 -19.39 12.93 5.54
CA GLY A 223 -20.51 12.30 6.25
C GLY A 223 -21.27 11.27 5.43
N ARG A 224 -20.58 10.52 4.57
CA ARG A 224 -21.17 9.57 3.61
C ARG A 224 -20.41 8.25 3.59
N ASP A 225 -21.12 7.18 3.29
CA ASP A 225 -20.52 5.94 2.79
C ASP A 225 -20.51 6.00 1.27
N ALA A 226 -19.35 5.74 0.66
CA ALA A 226 -19.19 5.78 -0.78
C ALA A 226 -18.09 4.81 -1.24
N SER A 227 -18.35 4.15 -2.36
CA SER A 227 -17.27 3.55 -3.15
C SER A 227 -16.69 4.61 -4.09
N VAL A 228 -15.45 4.44 -4.54
CA VAL A 228 -14.79 5.39 -5.44
C VAL A 228 -14.37 4.70 -6.73
N ARG A 229 -14.79 5.25 -7.86
CA ARG A 229 -14.19 4.95 -9.17
C ARG A 229 -13.26 6.08 -9.55
N VAL A 230 -12.02 5.77 -9.91
CA VAL A 230 -11.06 6.74 -10.44
C VAL A 230 -10.86 6.48 -11.92
N THR A 231 -11.07 7.48 -12.77
CA THR A 231 -10.70 7.43 -14.20
C THR A 231 -9.63 8.47 -14.50
N SER A 232 -8.68 8.19 -15.38
CA SER A 232 -7.57 9.09 -15.70
C SER A 232 -7.19 9.01 -17.18
N ASP A 233 -6.80 10.13 -17.76
CA ASP A 233 -6.32 10.21 -19.15
C ASP A 233 -4.90 9.64 -19.33
N ARG A 234 -4.16 9.48 -18.24
CA ARG A 234 -2.87 8.79 -18.15
C ARG A 234 -2.91 7.70 -17.08
N PRO A 235 -2.14 6.60 -17.23
CA PRO A 235 -2.08 5.56 -16.22
C PRO A 235 -1.63 6.09 -14.85
N LEU A 236 -2.44 5.84 -13.83
CA LEU A 236 -2.14 6.12 -12.42
C LEU A 236 -2.10 4.82 -11.64
N VAL A 237 -1.53 4.86 -10.45
CA VAL A 237 -1.69 3.83 -9.42
C VAL A 237 -2.54 4.41 -8.32
N VAL A 238 -3.55 3.67 -7.87
CA VAL A 238 -4.51 4.15 -6.88
C VAL A 238 -4.57 3.22 -5.69
N GLU A 239 -4.43 3.79 -4.50
CA GLU A 239 -4.68 3.13 -3.22
C GLU A 239 -5.75 3.92 -2.44
N ARG A 240 -6.34 3.28 -1.44
CA ARG A 240 -7.14 3.93 -0.40
C ARG A 240 -6.54 3.59 0.95
N ALA A 241 -6.48 4.56 1.84
CA ALA A 241 -6.32 4.32 3.27
C ALA A 241 -7.48 4.88 4.06
N MET A 242 -7.81 4.21 5.17
CA MET A 242 -8.78 4.68 6.13
C MET A 242 -8.22 4.54 7.54
N TYR A 243 -8.53 5.51 8.39
CA TYR A 243 -8.18 5.52 9.81
C TYR A 243 -9.44 5.79 10.63
N TRP A 244 -9.52 5.31 11.86
CA TRP A 244 -10.69 5.53 12.72
C TRP A 244 -10.32 5.57 14.19
N SER A 245 -11.29 5.96 15.03
CA SER A 245 -11.13 6.00 16.50
C SER A 245 -9.91 6.80 16.94
N GLY A 246 -9.68 7.99 16.35
CA GLY A 246 -8.49 8.79 16.65
C GLY A 246 -7.19 8.13 16.20
N ARG A 247 -7.24 7.40 15.08
CA ARG A 247 -6.14 6.60 14.51
C ARG A 247 -5.68 5.48 15.44
N GLU A 248 -6.57 4.92 16.24
CA GLU A 248 -6.29 3.67 16.96
C GLU A 248 -6.37 2.43 16.07
N GLY A 249 -6.94 2.57 14.85
CA GLY A 249 -6.94 1.56 13.81
C GLY A 249 -6.84 2.19 12.43
N GLY A 250 -6.47 1.38 11.44
CA GLY A 250 -6.38 1.80 10.05
C GLY A 250 -6.25 0.63 9.09
N THR A 251 -6.52 0.88 7.82
CA THR A 251 -6.36 -0.07 6.71
C THR A 251 -5.89 0.67 5.47
N ALA A 252 -5.22 -0.05 4.57
CA ALA A 252 -4.94 0.43 3.23
C ALA A 252 -5.05 -0.71 2.22
N ALA A 253 -5.47 -0.40 1.01
CA ALA A 253 -5.55 -1.36 -0.09
C ALA A 253 -5.33 -0.70 -1.44
N VAL A 254 -4.68 -1.44 -2.34
CA VAL A 254 -4.63 -1.14 -3.78
C VAL A 254 -6.02 -1.30 -4.38
N GLY A 255 -6.40 -0.37 -5.24
CA GLY A 255 -7.65 -0.47 -5.99
C GLY A 255 -7.67 -1.70 -6.88
N VAL A 256 -8.87 -2.16 -7.22
CA VAL A 256 -9.02 -3.25 -8.19
C VAL A 256 -9.18 -2.69 -9.60
N LEU A 257 -8.58 -3.38 -10.56
CA LEU A 257 -8.71 -3.06 -11.98
C LEU A 257 -10.04 -3.61 -12.52
N GLN A 258 -10.52 -3.01 -13.61
CA GLN A 258 -11.59 -3.64 -14.39
C GLN A 258 -11.09 -5.00 -14.94
N PRO A 259 -11.89 -6.08 -14.87
CA PRO A 259 -11.57 -7.35 -15.53
C PRO A 259 -11.39 -7.21 -17.04
#